data_AF-A0A3D1RTH6-F1
#
_entry.id   AF-A0A3D1RTH6-F1
#
_cell.length_a   1.000
_cell.length_b   1.000
_cell.length_c   1.000
_cell.angle_alpha   90.00
_cell.angle_beta   90.00
_cell.angle_gamma   90.00
#
_symmetry.space_group_name_H-M   'P 1'
#
loop_
_entity.id
_entity.type
_entity.pdbx_description
1 polymer ?
#
loop_
_entity_poly.entity_id
_entity_poly.type
_entity_poly.pdbx_seq_one_letter_code
_entity_poly.pdbx_strand_id
1 'polypeptide(L)'
;MKKRVAGCLFSVGRSILGVAVIMLSWSSAHAGDVINCAYPYWFGFAPTHVAQKLGYFAEEDLEVTWVFENDRANVYPGLHGGDIDCTMRTIGEHMSRPLTADSNLVVIGVIDVSVGADGVIGAPGINSVTDLVGKVFAGEINHPGTVMTAYALKQEGYSLSDVDLRLIATDDGQA
;
A
#
# COMPACT_ATOMS: atom_id res chain seq x y z
N MET A 1 65.91 6.96 45.76
CA MET A 1 66.93 8.07 45.97
C MET A 1 66.61 9.27 45.07
N LYS A 2 65.57 10.02 45.50
CA LYS A 2 65.39 11.45 45.81
C LYS A 2 66.53 12.30 45.23
N LYS A 3 66.11 13.21 44.27
CA LYS A 3 66.44 14.64 44.51
C LYS A 3 66.03 15.47 43.30
N ARG A 4 65.03 16.33 43.45
CA ARG A 4 64.67 17.76 43.55
C ARG A 4 65.63 18.64 42.74
N VAL A 5 65.08 19.51 41.84
CA VAL A 5 64.62 20.91 41.74
C VAL A 5 65.60 21.68 40.84
N ALA A 6 65.05 22.39 39.80
CA ALA A 6 65.00 23.88 39.75
C ALA A 6 65.12 24.33 38.29
N GLY A 7 64.04 24.92 37.76
CA GLY A 7 63.66 26.32 37.50
C GLY A 7 64.39 26.89 36.28
N CYS A 8 63.62 27.12 35.20
CA CYS A 8 63.86 28.40 34.48
C CYS A 8 62.60 28.76 33.68
N LEU A 9 61.78 29.68 34.19
CA LEU A 9 61.06 30.93 33.88
C LEU A 9 61.65 31.62 32.64
N PHE A 10 60.89 31.84 31.53
CA PHE A 10 60.26 33.03 30.94
C PHE A 10 60.45 33.01 29.42
N SER A 11 59.36 32.89 28.65
CA SER A 11 59.04 34.01 27.72
C SER A 11 57.86 33.61 26.83
N VAL A 12 56.61 34.05 27.18
CA VAL A 12 55.47 34.80 26.62
C VAL A 12 55.68 35.04 25.12
N GLY A 13 55.20 34.09 24.31
CA GLY A 13 54.80 34.66 22.99
C GLY A 13 53.45 34.12 22.55
N ARG A 14 52.35 34.80 22.90
CA ARG A 14 51.24 35.46 22.17
C ARG A 14 50.69 34.55 21.06
N SER A 15 49.64 33.74 21.29
CA SER A 15 48.21 33.74 20.87
C SER A 15 48.09 33.98 19.35
N ILE A 16 47.81 32.85 18.56
CA ILE A 16 46.61 32.97 17.67
C ILE A 16 46.12 31.56 17.34
N LEU A 17 45.42 30.88 18.23
CA LEU A 17 44.27 29.96 18.08
C LEU A 17 43.42 30.33 16.86
N GLY A 18 43.83 30.11 15.65
CA GLY A 18 43.08 30.01 14.37
C GLY A 18 41.85 29.12 14.49
N VAL A 19 40.76 29.54 15.15
CA VAL A 19 39.39 29.01 15.12
C VAL A 19 38.90 28.95 13.67
N ALA A 20 39.14 27.94 12.88
CA ALA A 20 38.45 27.28 11.75
C ALA A 20 36.93 27.39 11.87
N VAL A 21 36.33 28.50 11.38
CA VAL A 21 34.86 28.60 11.22
C VAL A 21 34.45 27.80 9.98
N ILE A 22 34.30 26.47 10.05
CA ILE A 22 33.57 25.60 9.09
C ILE A 22 32.08 25.97 9.12
N MET A 23 31.65 27.03 8.48
CA MET A 23 30.23 27.33 8.15
C MET A 23 29.56 26.10 7.55
N LEU A 24 29.26 25.09 8.34
CA LEU A 24 28.33 24.00 7.97
C LEU A 24 26.94 24.56 7.68
N SER A 25 26.73 25.25 6.56
CA SER A 25 25.36 25.41 6.02
C SER A 25 24.51 24.16 6.24
N TRP A 26 24.04 23.93 7.43
CA TRP A 26 22.93 23.00 7.77
C TRP A 26 21.76 23.20 6.81
N SER A 27 21.95 22.89 5.47
CA SER A 27 20.71 22.64 4.70
C SER A 27 19.81 21.63 5.42
N SER A 28 18.92 22.04 6.28
CA SER A 28 17.78 21.21 6.74
C SER A 28 17.29 20.27 5.62
N ALA A 29 18.03 19.19 5.25
CA ALA A 29 17.38 18.10 4.48
C ALA A 29 15.95 17.87 4.98
N HIS A 30 14.98 18.63 4.49
CA HIS A 30 13.57 18.24 4.72
C HIS A 30 13.26 16.91 4.03
N ALA A 31 13.79 15.80 4.55
CA ALA A 31 13.33 14.55 3.91
C ALA A 31 11.81 14.38 4.13
N GLY A 32 10.99 15.22 3.42
CA GLY A 32 9.55 14.90 3.44
C GLY A 32 9.30 13.38 3.53
N ASP A 33 8.61 12.91 4.59
CA ASP A 33 8.20 11.50 4.73
C ASP A 33 7.73 10.92 3.39
N VAL A 34 8.60 10.06 2.75
CA VAL A 34 8.18 9.34 1.53
C VAL A 34 7.16 8.27 1.92
N ILE A 35 5.97 8.44 1.32
CA ILE A 35 4.95 7.39 1.50
C ILE A 35 4.96 6.45 0.28
N ASN A 36 5.24 5.16 0.59
CA ASN A 36 5.31 4.16 -0.51
C ASN A 36 3.99 3.38 -0.57
N CYS A 37 3.33 3.58 -1.71
CA CYS A 37 2.03 2.89 -1.84
C CYS A 37 2.05 1.89 -2.99
N ALA A 38 1.22 0.84 -2.82
CA ALA A 38 1.02 -0.14 -3.91
C ALA A 38 -0.44 -0.06 -4.41
N TYR A 39 -0.53 -0.33 -5.73
CA TYR A 39 -1.91 -0.34 -6.27
C TYR A 39 -2.04 -1.47 -7.29
N PRO A 40 -3.25 -2.07 -7.30
CA PRO A 40 -3.53 -3.07 -8.35
C PRO A 40 -4.07 -2.43 -9.62
N TYR A 41 -4.17 -3.29 -10.66
CA TYR A 41 -4.69 -2.79 -11.95
C TYR A 41 -6.20 -2.59 -11.84
N TRP A 42 -6.69 -1.30 -11.92
CA TRP A 42 -8.10 -0.89 -11.94
C TRP A 42 -8.18 0.63 -12.12
N PHE A 43 -8.95 1.03 -13.04
CA PHE A 43 -8.94 2.45 -13.45
C PHE A 43 -9.49 3.34 -12.32
N GLY A 44 -10.24 2.82 -11.49
CA GLY A 44 -10.81 3.62 -10.40
C GLY A 44 -9.72 4.19 -9.46
N PHE A 45 -8.46 3.75 -9.63
CA PHE A 45 -7.40 4.24 -8.72
C PHE A 45 -6.62 5.36 -9.39
N ALA A 46 -7.03 5.73 -10.57
CA ALA A 46 -6.28 6.69 -11.40
C ALA A 46 -6.31 8.09 -10.77
N PRO A 47 -7.35 8.40 -10.13
CA PRO A 47 -7.37 9.77 -9.59
C PRO A 47 -6.17 10.03 -8.66
N THR A 48 -5.64 9.09 -7.94
CA THR A 48 -4.48 9.36 -7.06
C THR A 48 -3.23 9.66 -7.91
N HIS A 49 -3.15 9.04 -9.02
CA HIS A 49 -1.99 9.37 -9.89
C HIS A 49 -2.16 10.74 -10.54
N VAL A 50 -3.41 11.05 -10.94
CA VAL A 50 -3.64 12.39 -11.50
C VAL A 50 -3.31 13.45 -10.45
N ALA A 51 -3.76 13.24 -9.16
CA ALA A 51 -3.45 14.18 -8.07
C ALA A 51 -1.93 14.36 -7.90
N GLN A 52 -1.20 13.24 -8.03
CA GLN A 52 0.27 13.36 -7.95
C GLN A 52 0.82 14.26 -9.06
N LYS A 53 0.31 14.05 -10.29
CA LYS A 53 0.83 14.85 -11.43
C LYS A 53 0.44 16.32 -11.29
N LEU A 54 -0.64 16.55 -10.67
CA LEU A 54 -1.09 17.95 -10.54
C LEU A 54 -0.41 18.61 -9.34
N GLY A 55 0.33 17.86 -8.50
CA GLY A 55 1.18 18.46 -7.45
C GLY A 55 0.41 18.57 -6.12
N TYR A 56 -0.78 17.92 -5.96
CA TYR A 56 -1.58 18.08 -4.73
C TYR A 56 -0.85 17.48 -3.52
N PHE A 57 -0.13 16.37 -3.68
CA PHE A 57 0.59 15.82 -2.51
C PHE A 57 1.77 16.72 -2.13
N ALA A 58 2.45 17.26 -3.19
CA ALA A 58 3.60 18.15 -2.90
C ALA A 58 3.15 19.42 -2.16
N GLU A 59 1.99 19.94 -2.52
CA GLU A 59 1.48 21.16 -1.82
C GLU A 59 1.29 20.89 -0.32
N GLU A 60 1.11 19.58 -0.06
CA GLU A 60 0.97 19.24 1.38
C GLU A 60 2.31 18.73 1.94
N ASP A 61 3.42 18.96 1.30
CA ASP A 61 4.77 18.54 1.72
C ASP A 61 4.88 17.02 1.86
N LEU A 62 4.08 16.30 0.96
CA LEU A 62 4.14 14.82 0.97
C LEU A 62 4.77 14.32 -0.35
N GLU A 63 5.67 13.38 -0.13
CA GLU A 63 6.14 12.62 -1.32
C GLU A 63 5.54 11.20 -1.32
N VAL A 64 4.79 10.94 -2.47
CA VAL A 64 4.16 9.59 -2.54
C VAL A 64 4.76 8.85 -3.73
N THR A 65 5.14 7.59 -3.46
CA THR A 65 5.59 6.75 -4.59
C THR A 65 4.63 5.57 -4.73
N TRP A 66 4.53 5.20 -6.07
CA TRP A 66 3.53 4.13 -6.35
C TRP A 66 4.25 2.94 -6.99
N VAL A 67 3.82 1.78 -6.52
CA VAL A 67 4.34 0.55 -7.16
C VAL A 67 3.12 -0.30 -7.58
N PHE A 68 3.26 -0.63 -8.84
CA PHE A 68 2.19 -1.54 -9.32
C PHE A 68 2.41 -2.95 -8.77
N GLU A 69 1.32 -3.52 -8.20
CA GLU A 69 1.36 -4.88 -7.65
C GLU A 69 -0.08 -5.41 -7.51
N ASN A 70 -0.33 -6.37 -8.36
CA ASN A 70 -1.72 -6.89 -8.45
C ASN A 70 -1.98 -7.98 -7.41
N ASP A 71 -0.88 -8.63 -7.08
CA ASP A 71 -1.07 -9.84 -6.27
C ASP A 71 -1.10 -9.51 -4.77
N ARG A 72 -2.11 -9.95 -4.19
CA ARG A 72 -2.27 -9.64 -2.76
C ARG A 72 -1.26 -10.44 -1.92
N ALA A 73 -0.96 -11.54 -2.44
CA ALA A 73 0.03 -12.37 -1.74
C ALA A 73 1.36 -11.63 -1.56
N ASN A 74 1.57 -10.63 -2.43
CA ASN A 74 2.78 -9.79 -2.27
C ASN A 74 2.49 -8.51 -1.47
N VAL A 75 1.32 -7.96 -1.58
CA VAL A 75 1.02 -6.61 -1.05
C VAL A 75 0.86 -6.67 0.47
N TYR A 76 0.22 -7.66 1.01
CA TYR A 76 -0.11 -7.62 2.46
C TYR A 76 1.12 -7.92 3.30
N PRO A 77 1.91 -8.90 2.92
CA PRO A 77 3.16 -9.04 3.68
C PRO A 77 4.01 -7.76 3.60
N GLY A 78 4.08 -7.11 2.45
CA GLY A 78 4.78 -5.82 2.34
C GLY A 78 4.21 -4.75 3.28
N LEU A 79 2.88 -4.75 3.38
CA LEU A 79 2.28 -3.77 4.32
C LEU A 79 2.63 -4.14 5.76
N HIS A 80 2.62 -5.41 6.11
CA HIS A 80 2.92 -5.85 7.49
C HIS A 80 4.39 -5.67 7.83
N GLY A 81 5.17 -5.86 6.73
CA GLY A 81 6.63 -5.84 6.96
C GLY A 81 7.18 -4.40 6.84
N GLY A 82 6.28 -3.42 6.49
CA GLY A 82 6.72 -2.01 6.41
C GLY A 82 7.41 -1.68 5.07
N ASP A 83 7.46 -2.67 4.15
CA ASP A 83 8.04 -2.35 2.82
C ASP A 83 7.16 -1.37 2.04
N ILE A 84 5.90 -1.36 2.24
CA ILE A 84 5.00 -0.34 1.67
C ILE A 84 4.15 0.22 2.82
N ASP A 85 3.63 1.43 2.56
CA ASP A 85 2.92 2.15 3.66
C ASP A 85 1.42 2.11 3.42
N CYS A 86 1.04 1.96 2.13
CA CYS A 86 -0.41 1.95 1.85
C CYS A 86 -0.69 1.19 0.56
N THR A 87 -1.91 0.76 0.53
CA THR A 87 -2.38 0.14 -0.73
C THR A 87 -3.83 0.55 -0.98
N MET A 88 -4.15 0.55 -2.28
CA MET A 88 -5.56 0.81 -2.65
C MET A 88 -6.26 -0.50 -3.01
N ARG A 89 -7.43 -0.66 -2.22
CA ARG A 89 -8.20 -1.90 -2.46
C ARG A 89 -9.68 -1.63 -2.20
N THR A 90 -10.48 -2.60 -2.75
CA THR A 90 -11.90 -2.45 -2.36
C THR A 90 -12.09 -2.78 -0.87
N ILE A 91 -13.22 -2.32 -0.34
CA ILE A 91 -13.48 -2.55 1.11
C ILE A 91 -13.66 -4.06 1.37
N GLY A 92 -14.33 -4.65 0.46
CA GLY A 92 -14.52 -6.12 0.62
C GLY A 92 -13.19 -6.86 0.73
N GLU A 93 -12.27 -6.39 -0.08
CA GLU A 93 -10.96 -7.08 -0.05
C GLU A 93 -10.22 -6.80 1.27
N HIS A 94 -10.40 -5.65 1.74
CA HIS A 94 -9.78 -5.35 3.04
C HIS A 94 -10.43 -6.17 4.17
N MET A 95 -11.71 -6.46 4.10
CA MET A 95 -12.41 -7.17 5.20
C MET A 95 -12.11 -8.67 5.16
N SER A 96 -11.74 -9.19 4.04
CA SER A 96 -11.61 -10.65 3.85
C SER A 96 -10.23 -11.12 4.32
N ARG A 97 -9.51 -10.27 5.01
CA ARG A 97 -8.21 -10.68 5.58
C ARG A 97 -8.42 -11.19 7.01
N PRO A 98 -7.68 -12.34 7.29
CA PRO A 98 -7.79 -12.67 8.72
C PRO A 98 -7.35 -11.50 9.62
N LEU A 99 -8.34 -10.80 10.09
CA LEU A 99 -8.01 -9.70 11.01
C LEU A 99 -7.67 -10.25 12.40
N THR A 100 -6.35 -10.23 12.69
CA THR A 100 -6.02 -10.58 14.10
C THR A 100 -6.03 -9.30 14.95
N ALA A 101 -6.28 -9.50 16.24
CA ALA A 101 -6.26 -8.35 17.15
C ALA A 101 -5.07 -7.43 16.87
N ASP A 102 -4.05 -7.89 16.16
CA ASP A 102 -2.86 -7.04 15.90
C ASP A 102 -2.89 -6.48 14.48
N SER A 103 -3.99 -6.81 13.70
CA SER A 103 -4.05 -6.23 12.34
C SER A 103 -4.31 -4.73 12.44
N ASN A 104 -3.29 -3.85 12.10
CA ASN A 104 -3.34 -2.39 12.32
C ASN A 104 -3.61 -1.66 11.00
N LEU A 105 -4.29 -2.35 10.04
CA LEU A 105 -4.49 -1.54 8.81
C LEU A 105 -5.79 -0.73 8.94
N VAL A 106 -5.72 0.47 8.56
CA VAL A 106 -6.87 1.39 8.68
C VAL A 106 -7.21 1.91 7.27
N VAL A 107 -8.57 1.79 7.08
CA VAL A 107 -9.03 2.43 5.82
C VAL A 107 -9.06 3.95 6.02
N ILE A 108 -8.41 4.70 5.17
CA ILE A 108 -8.28 6.15 5.48
C ILE A 108 -9.10 6.94 4.46
N GLY A 109 -9.64 6.18 3.47
CA GLY A 109 -10.49 6.96 2.55
C GLY A 109 -11.02 6.05 1.42
N VAL A 110 -12.13 6.59 0.89
CA VAL A 110 -12.70 5.98 -0.33
C VAL A 110 -12.49 6.96 -1.50
N ILE A 111 -11.94 6.43 -2.60
CA ILE A 111 -11.55 7.42 -3.66
C ILE A 111 -12.35 7.11 -4.93
N ASP A 112 -13.00 6.02 -4.86
CA ASP A 112 -13.86 5.71 -6.02
C ASP A 112 -14.95 4.71 -5.58
N VAL A 113 -16.15 4.97 -6.23
CA VAL A 113 -17.24 3.97 -6.14
C VAL A 113 -17.53 3.45 -7.56
N SER A 114 -17.31 2.10 -7.65
CA SER A 114 -17.49 1.55 -9.01
C SER A 114 -18.99 1.47 -9.36
N VAL A 115 -19.36 2.28 -10.50
CA VAL A 115 -20.75 2.18 -10.99
C VAL A 115 -20.71 1.61 -12.42
N GLY A 116 -20.47 0.26 -12.46
CA GLY A 116 -20.59 -0.38 -13.80
C GLY A 116 -19.28 -1.02 -14.23
N ALA A 117 -18.22 -0.70 -13.62
CA ALA A 117 -16.92 -1.19 -14.12
C ALA A 117 -16.62 -2.61 -13.61
N ASP A 118 -17.29 -3.03 -12.53
CA ASP A 118 -17.09 -4.39 -12.01
C ASP A 118 -18.24 -5.31 -12.48
N GLY A 119 -17.71 -6.60 -12.85
CA GLY A 119 -18.80 -7.50 -13.30
C GLY A 119 -18.31 -8.95 -13.35
N VAL A 120 -19.37 -9.77 -13.67
CA VAL A 120 -19.10 -11.23 -13.81
C VAL A 120 -19.49 -11.64 -15.24
N ILE A 121 -18.57 -12.36 -15.79
CA ILE A 121 -18.87 -12.81 -17.17
C ILE A 121 -19.16 -14.32 -17.14
N GLY A 122 -20.37 -14.57 -17.75
CA GLY A 122 -20.75 -16.00 -17.81
C GLY A 122 -20.34 -16.63 -19.15
N ALA A 123 -19.88 -17.85 -19.05
CA ALA A 123 -19.66 -18.60 -20.30
C ALA A 123 -20.96 -18.79 -21.09
N PRO A 124 -20.81 -19.17 -22.42
CA PRO A 124 -22.04 -19.49 -23.17
C PRO A 124 -22.89 -20.51 -22.42
N GLY A 125 -24.22 -20.15 -22.37
CA GLY A 125 -25.12 -21.13 -21.70
C GLY A 125 -25.36 -20.76 -20.24
N ILE A 126 -24.58 -19.81 -19.73
CA ILE A 126 -24.82 -19.31 -18.35
C ILE A 126 -25.57 -17.97 -18.47
N ASN A 127 -26.90 -18.04 -18.22
CA ASN A 127 -27.72 -16.83 -18.42
C ASN A 127 -28.21 -16.25 -17.09
N SER A 128 -28.04 -17.04 -16.05
CA SER A 128 -28.37 -16.52 -14.71
C SER A 128 -27.41 -17.10 -13.66
N VAL A 129 -27.42 -16.46 -12.49
CA VAL A 129 -26.46 -16.87 -11.44
C VAL A 129 -26.78 -18.30 -10.96
N THR A 130 -28.08 -18.72 -11.05
CA THR A 130 -28.40 -20.08 -10.56
C THR A 130 -27.83 -21.13 -11.51
N ASP A 131 -27.59 -20.70 -12.79
CA ASP A 131 -26.94 -21.66 -13.72
C ASP A 131 -25.53 -22.02 -13.26
N LEU A 132 -25.02 -21.35 -12.32
CA LEU A 132 -23.64 -21.61 -11.86
C LEU A 132 -23.61 -22.72 -10.80
N VAL A 133 -24.79 -23.08 -10.25
CA VAL A 133 -24.79 -24.10 -9.18
C VAL A 133 -24.22 -25.42 -9.72
N GLY A 134 -23.20 -25.89 -9.02
CA GLY A 134 -22.58 -27.17 -9.43
C GLY A 134 -21.52 -26.98 -10.51
N LYS A 135 -21.33 -25.68 -10.95
CA LYS A 135 -20.35 -25.44 -12.03
C LYS A 135 -19.15 -24.66 -11.46
N VAL A 136 -18.16 -24.60 -12.36
CA VAL A 136 -16.93 -23.94 -11.89
C VAL A 136 -17.09 -22.41 -12.02
N PHE A 137 -16.77 -21.77 -10.98
CA PHE A 137 -16.64 -20.30 -10.96
C PHE A 137 -15.23 -19.90 -10.54
N ALA A 138 -14.56 -19.32 -11.48
CA ALA A 138 -13.18 -18.86 -11.19
C ALA A 138 -13.22 -17.44 -10.61
N GLY A 139 -12.72 -17.29 -9.46
CA GLY A 139 -12.74 -15.95 -8.83
C GLY A 139 -11.76 -15.88 -7.66
N GLU A 140 -11.77 -14.64 -7.19
CA GLU A 140 -10.96 -14.39 -5.97
C GLU A 140 -11.88 -14.16 -4.77
N ILE A 141 -11.27 -14.50 -3.67
CA ILE A 141 -12.09 -14.31 -2.45
C ILE A 141 -12.34 -12.82 -2.23
N ASN A 142 -13.64 -12.45 -2.06
CA ASN A 142 -14.09 -11.11 -1.63
C ASN A 142 -13.72 -10.03 -2.67
N HIS A 143 -13.36 -10.51 -3.89
CA HIS A 143 -13.27 -9.60 -5.05
C HIS A 143 -14.67 -9.19 -5.50
N PRO A 144 -14.76 -7.95 -6.05
CA PRO A 144 -16.11 -7.43 -6.36
C PRO A 144 -16.94 -8.46 -7.14
N GLY A 145 -16.35 -9.13 -8.14
CA GLY A 145 -17.11 -10.14 -8.91
C GLY A 145 -17.63 -11.29 -8.03
N THR A 146 -16.78 -11.76 -7.15
CA THR A 146 -17.19 -12.88 -6.26
C THR A 146 -18.27 -12.43 -5.27
N VAL A 147 -18.13 -11.19 -4.80
CA VAL A 147 -19.13 -10.69 -3.85
C VAL A 147 -20.46 -10.50 -4.59
N MET A 148 -20.37 -9.97 -5.78
CA MET A 148 -21.61 -9.82 -6.58
C MET A 148 -22.27 -11.18 -6.85
N THR A 149 -21.45 -12.13 -7.21
CA THR A 149 -22.00 -13.48 -7.46
C THR A 149 -22.62 -14.06 -6.17
N ALA A 150 -21.84 -13.92 -5.07
CA ALA A 150 -22.39 -14.45 -3.79
C ALA A 150 -23.72 -13.78 -3.47
N TYR A 151 -23.74 -12.47 -3.67
CA TYR A 151 -25.00 -11.75 -3.37
C TYR A 151 -26.12 -12.22 -4.30
N ALA A 152 -25.86 -12.33 -5.57
CA ALA A 152 -26.88 -12.80 -6.53
C ALA A 152 -27.35 -14.22 -6.20
N LEU A 153 -26.46 -15.10 -5.80
CA LEU A 153 -26.87 -16.47 -5.42
C LEU A 153 -27.75 -16.43 -4.17
N LYS A 154 -27.31 -15.61 -3.25
CA LYS A 154 -28.13 -15.53 -2.02
C LYS A 154 -29.55 -15.08 -2.35
N GLN A 155 -29.69 -14.19 -3.19
CA GLN A 155 -31.03 -13.72 -3.56
C GLN A 155 -31.89 -14.84 -4.15
N GLU A 156 -31.22 -15.85 -4.58
CA GLU A 156 -31.97 -16.98 -5.17
C GLU A 156 -31.98 -18.18 -4.21
N GLY A 157 -31.56 -17.96 -3.01
CA GLY A 157 -31.64 -19.03 -1.98
C GLY A 157 -30.43 -19.97 -2.03
N TYR A 158 -29.34 -19.54 -2.75
CA TYR A 158 -28.10 -20.38 -2.82
C TYR A 158 -26.94 -19.63 -2.18
N SER A 159 -25.82 -20.38 -2.02
CA SER A 159 -24.58 -19.75 -1.52
C SER A 159 -23.38 -20.15 -2.38
N LEU A 160 -22.29 -19.46 -2.11
CA LEU A 160 -21.09 -19.77 -2.92
C LEU A 160 -20.68 -21.24 -2.74
N SER A 161 -21.10 -21.86 -1.62
CA SER A 161 -20.77 -23.29 -1.42
C SER A 161 -21.48 -24.19 -2.43
N ASP A 162 -22.47 -23.65 -3.05
CA ASP A 162 -23.19 -24.45 -4.08
C ASP A 162 -22.51 -24.34 -5.44
N VAL A 163 -21.46 -23.63 -5.50
CA VAL A 163 -20.67 -23.52 -6.76
C VAL A 163 -19.27 -24.06 -6.51
N ASP A 164 -18.71 -24.54 -7.59
CA ASP A 164 -17.31 -24.99 -7.49
C ASP A 164 -16.34 -23.81 -7.69
N LEU A 165 -16.03 -23.05 -6.50
CA LEU A 165 -15.18 -21.85 -6.61
C LEU A 165 -13.70 -22.26 -6.77
N ARG A 166 -13.12 -21.80 -7.93
CA ARG A 166 -11.68 -22.01 -8.16
C ARG A 166 -10.95 -20.66 -8.05
N LEU A 167 -10.01 -20.70 -7.06
CA LEU A 167 -9.29 -19.43 -6.86
C LEU A 167 -8.24 -19.23 -7.97
N ILE A 168 -8.27 -18.01 -8.47
CA ILE A 168 -7.31 -17.71 -9.54
C ILE A 168 -6.57 -16.41 -9.17
N ALA A 169 -5.40 -16.29 -9.80
CA ALA A 169 -4.68 -15.01 -9.62
C ALA A 169 -5.45 -13.85 -10.28
N THR A 170 -5.20 -12.68 -9.66
CA THR A 170 -5.93 -11.50 -10.20
C THR A 170 -5.65 -11.31 -11.69
N ASP A 171 -4.51 -11.72 -12.09
CA ASP A 171 -4.14 -11.49 -13.51
C ASP A 171 -4.81 -12.54 -14.41
N ASP A 172 -5.30 -13.53 -13.80
CA ASP A 172 -5.97 -14.57 -14.62
C ASP A 172 -7.44 -14.23 -14.87
N GLY A 173 -7.92 -13.22 -14.15
CA GLY A 173 -9.32 -12.80 -14.37
C GLY A 173 -9.44 -11.88 -15.59
N GLN A 174 -10.64 -12.12 -16.34
CA GLN A 174 -10.88 -11.28 -17.54
C GLN A 174 -11.06 -9.80 -17.13
N ALA A 175 -10.03 -8.96 -17.46
CA ALA A 175 -10.16 -7.49 -17.27
C ALA A 175 -11.49 -6.98 -17.88
#